data_AF-A0A556QMR1-F1
#
_entry.id   AF-A0A556QMR1-F1
#
_cell.length_a   1.000
_cell.length_b   1.000
_cell.length_c   1.000
_cell.angle_alpha   90.00
_cell.angle_beta   90.00
_cell.angle_gamma   90.00
#
_symmetry.space_group_name_H-M   'P 1'
#
loop_
_entity.id
_entity.type
_entity.pdbx_description
1 polymer ?
#
loop_
_entity_poly.entity_id
_entity_poly.type
_entity_poly.pdbx_seq_one_letter_code
_entity_poly.pdbx_strand_id
1 'polypeptide(L)'
;MLSLLTNLVLAGVVVWCGQKLLNHEASPEPERLPASRQSRVEGVDVSSLGPDLVGKLRRSDPEALRDLLDACGMDRQAIRSVVGSAIGYKFHAERIKAIMASEGGAWWKGEPDWWRVTGHEKIDRREKTEEERVVGAYPELVYPWREQRWNFLPKEKQTSIRQLDREYAEMIENLPPGPWLAEEKEMYNRLLAEKRRDVEALLSKDELAEYDFREDGQSLDREIGKYSPNEAELRAVYRAQRERERVKKELLARYPGEAFSDPFASPLSRNPKAVAEENAVEETYKNQLKEIFGAERLERGDREADKSFRSIVTVVDKFKLDRTQAEVIYAVLNQADAELKAPVTRAVSQEEYEIRKAALRLDVIEEIKGRLPANAVDLLLEQLTWEHYWLKEP
;
A
#
# COMPACT_ATOMS: atom_id res chain seq x y z
N MET A 1 3.85 -20.82 20.74
CA MET A 1 4.73 -20.11 21.70
C MET A 1 4.14 -18.79 22.24
N LEU A 2 2.89 -18.43 21.89
CA LEU A 2 2.17 -17.19 22.27
C LEU A 2 1.75 -17.04 23.74
N SER A 3 1.93 -18.07 24.58
CA SER A 3 1.55 -18.01 26.00
C SER A 3 2.66 -17.43 26.88
N LEU A 4 3.93 -17.58 26.48
CA LEU A 4 5.07 -17.31 27.36
C LEU A 4 5.36 -15.83 27.56
N LEU A 5 5.33 -15.00 26.51
CA LEU A 5 5.63 -13.56 26.62
C LEU A 5 4.56 -12.81 27.40
N THR A 6 3.28 -13.08 27.16
CA THR A 6 2.17 -12.50 27.93
C THR A 6 2.22 -12.95 29.38
N ASN A 7 2.52 -14.23 29.64
CA ASN A 7 2.72 -14.73 30.99
C ASN A 7 3.96 -14.12 31.67
N LEU A 8 5.03 -13.81 30.93
CA LEU A 8 6.24 -13.16 31.46
C LEU A 8 6.01 -11.69 31.78
N VAL A 9 5.29 -10.95 30.93
CA VAL A 9 4.90 -9.56 31.21
C VAL A 9 3.92 -9.52 32.39
N LEU A 10 2.93 -10.41 32.42
CA LEU A 10 2.02 -10.55 33.57
C LEU A 10 2.76 -10.95 34.84
N ALA A 11 3.68 -11.91 34.77
CA ALA A 11 4.51 -12.30 35.92
C ALA A 11 5.40 -11.13 36.37
N GLY A 12 5.97 -10.36 35.44
CA GLY A 12 6.75 -9.16 35.74
C GLY A 12 5.92 -8.08 36.42
N VAL A 13 4.68 -7.83 35.96
CA VAL A 13 3.75 -6.87 36.58
C VAL A 13 3.31 -7.36 37.96
N VAL A 14 2.99 -8.64 38.12
CA VAL A 14 2.62 -9.23 39.43
C VAL A 14 3.79 -9.16 40.42
N VAL A 15 5.01 -9.46 39.98
CA VAL A 15 6.23 -9.35 40.82
C VAL A 15 6.52 -7.89 41.17
N TRP A 16 6.40 -6.98 40.22
CA TRP A 16 6.64 -5.55 40.43
C TRP A 16 5.61 -4.91 41.38
N CYS A 17 4.32 -5.22 41.20
CA CYS A 17 3.26 -4.79 42.11
C CYS A 17 3.42 -5.42 43.50
N GLY A 18 3.77 -6.71 43.58
CA GLY A 18 4.07 -7.39 44.83
C GLY A 18 5.27 -6.78 45.58
N GLN A 19 6.36 -6.45 44.87
CA GLN A 19 7.53 -5.80 45.46
C GLN A 19 7.23 -4.38 45.98
N LYS A 20 6.45 -3.59 45.25
CA LYS A 20 6.05 -2.26 45.72
C LYS A 20 5.17 -2.31 46.98
N LEU A 21 4.29 -3.31 47.08
CA LEU A 21 3.44 -3.51 48.25
C LEU A 21 4.25 -3.99 49.46
N LEU A 22 5.17 -4.94 49.28
CA LEU A 22 6.06 -5.42 50.34
C LEU A 22 7.00 -4.32 50.86
N ASN A 23 7.46 -3.43 49.98
CA ASN A 23 8.30 -2.30 50.36
C ASN A 23 7.51 -1.18 51.07
N HIS A 24 6.17 -1.19 51.03
CA HIS A 24 5.34 -0.21 51.74
C HIS A 24 5.02 -0.62 53.19
N GLU A 25 5.21 -1.89 53.57
CA GLU A 25 4.98 -2.39 54.94
C GLU A 25 6.21 -2.31 55.85
N ALA A 26 7.41 -2.04 55.30
CA ALA A 26 8.63 -1.90 56.07
C ALA A 26 9.05 -0.42 56.19
N SER A 27 8.24 0.39 56.88
CA SER A 27 8.68 1.71 57.34
C SER A 27 8.56 1.79 58.86
N PRO A 28 9.65 2.03 59.61
CA PRO A 28 9.57 2.21 61.05
C PRO A 28 8.88 3.53 61.38
N GLU A 29 7.99 3.44 62.37
CA GLU A 29 7.26 4.47 63.10
C GLU A 29 7.75 5.94 62.92
N PRO A 30 6.92 6.86 62.41
CA PRO A 30 7.29 8.26 62.32
C PRO A 30 6.94 9.04 63.60
N GLU A 31 7.92 9.79 64.07
CA GLU A 31 7.77 10.90 65.01
C GLU A 31 6.72 11.91 64.49
N ARG A 32 5.85 12.35 65.40
CA ARG A 32 4.69 13.21 65.13
C ARG A 32 5.11 14.64 64.73
N LEU A 33 4.65 15.11 63.57
CA LEU A 33 4.42 16.54 63.28
C LEU A 33 3.14 16.74 62.42
N PRO A 34 2.50 17.93 62.48
CA PRO A 34 1.07 18.07 62.22
C PRO A 34 0.71 18.31 60.75
N ALA A 35 -0.44 17.72 60.42
CA ALA A 35 -1.30 17.81 59.24
C ALA A 35 -1.12 18.99 58.26
N SER A 36 -0.67 18.67 57.04
CA SER A 36 -1.07 19.38 55.83
C SER A 36 -1.37 18.39 54.69
N ARG A 37 -2.65 18.35 54.29
CA ARG A 37 -3.25 17.76 53.07
C ARG A 37 -2.39 16.71 52.33
N GLN A 38 -2.50 15.45 52.77
CA GLN A 38 -2.38 14.31 51.87
C GLN A 38 -3.79 13.90 51.45
N SER A 39 -4.06 13.92 50.15
CA SER A 39 -5.25 13.31 49.55
C SER A 39 -5.18 11.82 49.80
N ARG A 40 -5.92 11.37 50.80
CA ARG A 40 -6.12 9.97 51.16
C ARG A 40 -6.88 9.30 49.99
N VAL A 41 -6.16 8.60 49.13
CA VAL A 41 -6.77 7.56 48.29
C VAL A 41 -7.17 6.46 49.27
N GLU A 42 -8.47 6.33 49.52
CA GLU A 42 -8.99 5.23 50.34
C GLU A 42 -8.58 3.91 49.70
N GLY A 43 -8.06 3.01 50.54
CA GLY A 43 -7.38 1.80 50.12
C GLY A 43 -8.24 0.94 49.21
N VAL A 44 -7.75 0.75 47.99
CA VAL A 44 -8.17 -0.35 47.13
C VAL A 44 -7.63 -1.62 47.79
N ASP A 45 -8.51 -2.47 48.31
CA ASP A 45 -8.14 -3.77 48.88
C ASP A 45 -7.65 -4.70 47.76
N VAL A 46 -6.34 -4.73 47.55
CA VAL A 46 -5.66 -5.54 46.53
C VAL A 46 -5.81 -7.04 46.82
N SER A 47 -6.15 -7.43 48.06
CA SER A 47 -6.46 -8.82 48.44
C SER A 47 -7.76 -9.32 47.80
N SER A 48 -8.60 -8.41 47.30
CA SER A 48 -9.79 -8.71 46.50
C SER A 48 -9.49 -8.96 45.01
N LEU A 49 -8.23 -8.80 44.56
CA LEU A 49 -7.75 -9.23 43.23
C LEU A 49 -7.58 -10.75 43.15
N GLY A 50 -8.62 -11.48 43.59
CA GLY A 50 -8.68 -12.92 43.59
C GLY A 50 -8.68 -13.55 42.18
N PRO A 51 -8.98 -14.85 42.06
CA PRO A 51 -9.01 -15.57 40.78
C PRO A 51 -9.90 -14.95 39.69
N ASP A 52 -10.79 -14.01 40.07
CA ASP A 52 -11.58 -13.18 39.15
C ASP A 52 -10.72 -12.23 38.29
N LEU A 53 -9.63 -11.66 38.83
CA LEU A 53 -8.72 -10.82 38.06
C LEU A 53 -7.97 -11.63 37.01
N VAL A 54 -7.47 -12.82 37.38
CA VAL A 54 -6.84 -13.76 36.45
C VAL A 54 -7.85 -14.23 35.41
N GLY A 55 -9.12 -14.39 35.78
CA GLY A 55 -10.23 -14.67 34.87
C GLY A 55 -10.51 -13.53 33.87
N LYS A 56 -10.51 -12.27 34.32
CA LYS A 56 -10.70 -11.07 33.48
C LYS A 56 -9.51 -10.83 32.54
N LEU A 57 -8.29 -11.03 33.03
CA LEU A 57 -7.05 -10.97 32.23
C LEU A 57 -7.00 -12.10 31.19
N ARG A 58 -7.49 -13.31 31.51
CA ARG A 58 -7.63 -14.41 30.56
C ARG A 58 -8.73 -14.17 29.51
N ARG A 59 -9.76 -13.39 29.84
CA ARG A 59 -10.89 -13.07 28.95
C ARG A 59 -10.61 -11.95 27.95
N SER A 60 -9.39 -11.39 27.93
CA SER A 60 -9.01 -10.30 27.02
C SER A 60 -9.92 -9.07 27.14
N ASP A 61 -10.32 -8.72 28.37
CA ASP A 61 -11.10 -7.50 28.65
C ASP A 61 -10.14 -6.30 28.81
N PRO A 62 -10.10 -5.37 27.84
CA PRO A 62 -9.16 -4.25 27.87
C PRO A 62 -9.47 -3.21 28.96
N GLU A 63 -10.72 -3.09 29.40
CA GLU A 63 -11.12 -2.14 30.43
C GLU A 63 -10.69 -2.61 31.81
N ALA A 64 -10.90 -3.91 32.11
CA ALA A 64 -10.40 -4.50 33.34
C ALA A 64 -8.87 -4.43 33.44
N LEU A 65 -8.16 -4.58 32.31
CA LEU A 65 -6.70 -4.42 32.26
C LEU A 65 -6.30 -2.96 32.50
N ARG A 66 -6.96 -1.99 31.87
CA ARG A 66 -6.72 -0.56 32.11
C ARG A 66 -6.89 -0.20 33.58
N ASP A 67 -8.03 -0.56 34.17
CA ASP A 67 -8.39 -0.20 35.54
C ASP A 67 -7.42 -0.82 36.55
N LEU A 68 -6.95 -2.04 36.28
CA LEU A 68 -5.90 -2.67 37.08
C LEU A 68 -4.58 -1.90 37.02
N LEU A 69 -4.11 -1.55 35.83
CA LEU A 69 -2.82 -0.85 35.66
C LEU A 69 -2.89 0.58 36.24
N ASP A 70 -4.04 1.23 36.12
CA ASP A 70 -4.33 2.52 36.75
C ASP A 70 -4.31 2.44 38.27
N ALA A 71 -4.95 1.40 38.86
CA ALA A 71 -4.91 1.15 40.29
C ALA A 71 -3.50 0.80 40.82
N CYS A 72 -2.63 0.26 39.95
CA CYS A 72 -1.21 0.04 40.25
C CYS A 72 -0.37 1.32 40.17
N GLY A 73 -0.98 2.46 39.80
CA GLY A 73 -0.32 3.75 39.68
C GLY A 73 0.66 3.81 38.51
N MET A 74 0.42 3.03 37.45
CA MET A 74 1.21 3.14 36.23
C MET A 74 0.91 4.46 35.53
N ASP A 75 1.89 5.01 34.81
CA ASP A 75 1.65 6.22 34.04
C ASP A 75 0.71 5.95 32.87
N ARG A 76 -0.03 6.99 32.45
CA ARG A 76 -1.01 6.91 31.36
C ARG A 76 -0.43 6.37 30.05
N GLN A 77 0.85 6.62 29.75
CA GLN A 77 1.50 6.16 28.53
C GLN A 77 1.81 4.66 28.60
N ALA A 78 2.27 4.15 29.74
CA ALA A 78 2.45 2.73 30.00
C ALA A 78 1.12 1.97 29.97
N ILE A 79 0.08 2.48 30.63
CA ILE A 79 -1.28 1.89 30.59
C ILE A 79 -1.76 1.79 29.14
N ARG A 80 -1.64 2.88 28.37
CA ARG A 80 -2.03 2.92 26.96
C ARG A 80 -1.24 1.95 26.10
N SER A 81 0.08 1.84 26.29
CA SER A 81 0.92 0.92 25.52
C SER A 81 0.54 -0.55 25.79
N VAL A 82 0.31 -0.91 27.06
CA VAL A 82 -0.02 -2.29 27.44
C VAL A 82 -1.45 -2.65 27.02
N VAL A 83 -2.42 -1.77 27.25
CA VAL A 83 -3.82 -2.00 26.86
C VAL A 83 -4.01 -1.93 25.35
N GLY A 84 -3.38 -0.97 24.67
CA GLY A 84 -3.36 -0.88 23.21
C GLY A 84 -2.73 -2.11 22.58
N SER A 85 -1.62 -2.63 23.13
CA SER A 85 -1.07 -3.91 22.69
C SER A 85 -2.06 -5.06 22.87
N ALA A 86 -2.79 -5.13 24.00
CA ALA A 86 -3.79 -6.17 24.23
C ALA A 86 -4.97 -6.08 23.25
N ILE A 87 -5.45 -4.87 22.95
CA ILE A 87 -6.48 -4.62 21.93
C ILE A 87 -5.94 -4.99 20.54
N GLY A 88 -4.74 -4.51 20.19
CA GLY A 88 -4.05 -4.85 18.96
C GLY A 88 -3.86 -6.35 18.80
N TYR A 89 -3.54 -7.11 19.86
CA TYR A 89 -3.43 -8.57 19.81
C TYR A 89 -4.78 -9.26 19.54
N LYS A 90 -5.88 -8.74 20.11
CA LYS A 90 -7.24 -9.22 19.84
C LYS A 90 -7.57 -9.11 18.35
N PHE A 91 -7.24 -7.99 17.72
CA PHE A 91 -7.43 -7.76 16.29
C PHE A 91 -6.32 -8.37 15.43
N HIS A 92 -5.13 -8.61 15.97
CA HIS A 92 -4.01 -9.25 15.28
C HIS A 92 -4.32 -10.70 14.91
N ALA A 93 -5.12 -11.42 15.70
CA ALA A 93 -5.62 -12.73 15.32
C ALA A 93 -6.58 -12.68 14.11
N GLU A 94 -7.40 -11.62 14.01
CA GLU A 94 -8.25 -11.35 12.85
C GLU A 94 -7.38 -10.98 11.63
N ARG A 95 -6.37 -10.12 11.83
CA ARG A 95 -5.38 -9.75 10.79
C ARG A 95 -4.53 -10.94 10.34
N ILE A 96 -4.01 -11.78 11.22
CA ILE A 96 -3.23 -12.96 10.86
C ILE A 96 -4.06 -13.95 10.06
N LYS A 97 -5.34 -14.14 10.38
CA LYS A 97 -6.24 -14.97 9.54
C LYS A 97 -6.42 -14.37 8.14
N ALA A 98 -6.44 -13.05 8.03
CA ALA A 98 -6.50 -12.33 6.75
C ALA A 98 -5.14 -12.35 6.00
N ILE A 99 -4.02 -12.27 6.72
CA ILE A 99 -2.65 -12.18 6.18
C ILE A 99 -2.05 -13.55 5.90
N MET A 100 -2.38 -14.62 6.63
CA MET A 100 -1.99 -15.99 6.24
C MET A 100 -2.64 -16.44 4.92
N ALA A 101 -3.54 -15.63 4.37
CA ALA A 101 -4.04 -15.76 3.01
C ALA A 101 -3.22 -14.95 1.98
N SER A 102 -2.21 -14.16 2.37
CA SER A 102 -1.34 -13.34 1.51
C SER A 102 0.15 -13.37 1.92
N GLU A 103 1.03 -13.89 1.06
CA GLU A 103 2.47 -14.04 1.33
C GLU A 103 3.25 -12.70 1.28
N GLY A 104 4.23 -12.47 2.19
CA GLY A 104 4.92 -11.17 2.42
C GLY A 104 6.36 -11.00 1.90
N GLY A 105 6.80 -9.74 1.70
CA GLY A 105 8.10 -9.32 1.11
C GLY A 105 8.74 -8.00 1.66
N ALA A 106 9.84 -7.53 1.03
CA ALA A 106 10.78 -6.45 1.44
C ALA A 106 10.21 -5.00 1.54
N TRP A 107 10.92 -4.04 2.17
CA TRP A 107 10.40 -2.68 2.51
C TRP A 107 9.97 -1.81 1.32
N TRP A 108 10.61 -1.95 0.15
CA TRP A 108 10.18 -1.28 -1.08
C TRP A 108 9.05 -2.03 -1.77
N LYS A 109 8.94 -3.35 -1.59
CA LYS A 109 7.90 -4.21 -2.19
C LYS A 109 6.50 -3.97 -1.63
N GLY A 110 6.32 -2.91 -0.85
CA GLY A 110 5.15 -2.69 -0.04
C GLY A 110 4.96 -3.81 0.98
N GLU A 111 4.15 -3.53 1.99
CA GLU A 111 3.45 -4.61 2.68
C GLU A 111 2.70 -5.46 1.64
N PRO A 112 2.56 -6.80 1.81
CA PRO A 112 1.50 -7.52 1.09
C PRO A 112 0.23 -6.70 1.29
N ASP A 113 -0.47 -6.30 0.22
CA ASP A 113 -1.57 -5.32 0.24
C ASP A 113 -2.66 -5.71 1.28
N TRP A 114 -2.43 -5.44 2.57
CA TRP A 114 -3.35 -5.79 3.66
C TRP A 114 -4.59 -4.90 3.57
N TRP A 115 -4.47 -3.70 2.99
CA TRP A 115 -5.61 -2.86 2.63
C TRP A 115 -6.46 -3.40 1.46
N ARG A 116 -5.95 -4.34 0.64
CA ARG A 116 -6.76 -5.01 -0.40
C ARG A 116 -7.52 -6.23 0.10
N VAL A 117 -7.24 -6.71 1.31
CA VAL A 117 -8.14 -7.68 1.94
C VAL A 117 -9.38 -6.93 2.39
N THR A 118 -10.49 -7.17 1.68
CA THR A 118 -11.80 -6.61 1.94
C THR A 118 -12.15 -6.73 3.42
N GLY A 119 -12.23 -5.60 4.13
CA GLY A 119 -12.59 -5.56 5.54
C GLY A 119 -11.51 -5.05 6.51
N HIS A 120 -10.27 -4.83 6.07
CA HIS A 120 -9.22 -4.26 6.95
C HIS A 120 -9.58 -2.89 7.51
N GLU A 121 -10.10 -1.98 6.69
CA GLU A 121 -10.57 -0.67 7.18
C GLU A 121 -11.65 -0.81 8.27
N LYS A 122 -12.46 -1.86 8.22
CA LYS A 122 -13.45 -2.15 9.27
C LYS A 122 -12.79 -2.69 10.54
N ILE A 123 -11.75 -3.51 10.41
CA ILE A 123 -10.96 -4.03 11.53
C ILE A 123 -10.20 -2.87 12.19
N ASP A 124 -9.49 -2.06 11.41
CA ASP A 124 -8.70 -0.93 11.90
C ASP A 124 -9.58 0.16 12.51
N ARG A 125 -10.76 0.44 11.92
CA ARG A 125 -11.73 1.37 12.53
C ARG A 125 -12.27 0.82 13.84
N ARG A 126 -12.59 -0.48 13.92
CA ARG A 126 -13.05 -1.13 15.16
C ARG A 126 -11.96 -1.14 16.24
N GLU A 127 -10.72 -1.40 15.86
CA GLU A 127 -9.56 -1.36 16.76
C GLU A 127 -9.34 0.05 17.29
N LYS A 128 -9.28 1.05 16.41
CA LYS A 128 -9.13 2.46 16.80
C LYS A 128 -10.29 2.92 17.69
N THR A 129 -11.54 2.61 17.35
CA THR A 129 -12.70 2.95 18.20
C THR A 129 -12.63 2.28 19.57
N GLU A 130 -12.18 1.02 19.64
CA GLU A 130 -12.03 0.31 20.91
C GLU A 130 -10.87 0.87 21.75
N GLU A 131 -9.74 1.20 21.13
CA GLU A 131 -8.61 1.86 21.81
C GLU A 131 -9.01 3.23 22.34
N GLU A 132 -9.67 4.06 21.52
CA GLU A 132 -10.15 5.39 21.93
C GLU A 132 -11.18 5.29 23.06
N ARG A 133 -12.08 4.30 23.00
CA ARG A 133 -13.07 4.03 24.05
C ARG A 133 -12.41 3.65 25.38
N VAL A 134 -11.38 2.81 25.33
CA VAL A 134 -10.78 2.23 26.55
C VAL A 134 -9.73 3.17 27.14
N VAL A 135 -8.77 3.65 26.35
CA VAL A 135 -7.61 4.42 26.83
C VAL A 135 -7.62 5.90 26.41
N GLY A 136 -8.68 6.36 25.73
CA GLY A 136 -8.82 7.73 25.22
C GLY A 136 -8.04 7.97 23.93
N ALA A 137 -8.29 9.10 23.27
CA ALA A 137 -7.64 9.48 22.01
C ALA A 137 -6.10 9.41 22.10
N TYR A 138 -5.51 8.76 21.11
CA TYR A 138 -4.07 8.52 21.00
C TYR A 138 -3.36 9.78 20.48
N PRO A 139 -2.23 10.24 21.05
CA PRO A 139 -1.29 11.10 20.33
C PRO A 139 -0.60 10.23 19.28
N GLU A 140 -1.22 10.18 18.10
CA GLU A 140 -0.94 9.37 16.90
C GLU A 140 0.15 8.28 16.96
N LEU A 141 -0.24 7.04 16.65
CA LEU A 141 0.67 5.94 16.32
C LEU A 141 1.57 6.40 15.17
N VAL A 142 2.84 6.69 15.48
CA VAL A 142 3.84 6.86 14.45
C VAL A 142 4.13 5.48 13.90
N TYR A 143 3.55 5.17 12.74
CA TYR A 143 3.80 3.94 12.03
C TYR A 143 5.31 3.83 11.74
N PRO A 144 6.04 2.82 12.25
CA PRO A 144 7.50 2.74 12.11
C PRO A 144 7.99 2.77 10.66
N TRP A 145 7.18 2.31 9.71
CA TRP A 145 7.48 2.37 8.28
C TRP A 145 7.30 3.78 7.67
N ARG A 146 6.42 4.62 8.23
CA ARG A 146 6.38 6.05 7.86
C ARG A 146 7.64 6.76 8.36
N GLU A 147 8.16 6.39 9.54
CA GLU A 147 9.43 6.94 10.04
C GLU A 147 10.63 6.58 9.16
N GLN A 148 10.61 5.39 8.55
CA GLN A 148 11.68 4.96 7.63
C GLN A 148 11.77 5.84 6.38
N ARG A 149 10.67 6.48 5.93
CA ARG A 149 10.69 7.33 4.74
C ARG A 149 11.60 8.55 4.92
N TRP A 150 11.66 9.12 6.12
CA TRP A 150 12.44 10.34 6.39
C TRP A 150 13.72 10.10 7.18
N ASN A 151 14.16 8.85 7.30
CA ASN A 151 15.37 8.51 8.07
C ASN A 151 16.67 9.13 7.55
N PHE A 152 16.67 9.66 6.32
CA PHE A 152 17.78 10.39 5.72
C PHE A 152 17.89 11.84 6.24
N LEU A 153 16.85 12.36 6.91
CA LEU A 153 16.80 13.71 7.45
C LEU A 153 17.21 13.74 8.94
N PRO A 154 17.69 14.87 9.47
CA PRO A 154 17.81 15.11 10.90
C PRO A 154 16.46 14.97 11.63
N LYS A 155 16.48 14.52 12.89
CA LYS A 155 15.25 14.24 13.69
C LYS A 155 14.34 15.46 13.83
N GLU A 156 14.92 16.65 13.88
CA GLU A 156 14.20 17.92 13.96
C GLU A 156 13.34 18.12 12.69
N LYS A 157 13.94 17.98 11.51
CA LYS A 157 13.24 18.09 10.22
C LYS A 157 12.21 16.98 10.03
N GLN A 158 12.51 15.74 10.45
CA GLN A 158 11.52 14.66 10.45
C GLN A 158 10.28 15.00 11.29
N THR A 159 10.48 15.67 12.43
CA THR A 159 9.38 16.09 13.31
C THR A 159 8.58 17.22 12.68
N SER A 160 9.24 18.20 12.06
CA SER A 160 8.58 19.28 11.34
C SER A 160 7.77 18.77 10.13
N ILE A 161 8.29 17.84 9.34
CA ILE A 161 7.53 17.24 8.22
C ILE A 161 6.29 16.50 8.74
N ARG A 162 6.42 15.72 9.82
CA ARG A 162 5.26 15.04 10.45
C ARG A 162 4.18 16.02 10.86
N GLN A 163 4.60 17.14 11.44
CA GLN A 163 3.68 18.18 11.85
C GLN A 163 2.97 18.80 10.65
N LEU A 164 3.71 19.17 9.58
CA LEU A 164 3.11 19.68 8.34
C LEU A 164 2.14 18.65 7.74
N ASP A 165 2.54 17.38 7.64
CA ASP A 165 1.68 16.30 7.14
C ASP A 165 0.37 16.21 7.92
N ARG A 166 0.41 16.33 9.25
CA ARG A 166 -0.77 16.32 10.11
C ARG A 166 -1.63 17.56 9.88
N GLU A 167 -1.04 18.74 9.96
CA GLU A 167 -1.77 20.01 9.81
C GLU A 167 -2.50 20.07 8.46
N TYR A 168 -1.83 19.69 7.37
CA TYR A 168 -2.46 19.65 6.06
C TYR A 168 -3.44 18.49 5.90
N ALA A 169 -3.21 17.33 6.52
CA ALA A 169 -4.19 16.24 6.53
C ALA A 169 -5.48 16.67 7.25
N GLU A 170 -5.39 17.33 8.40
CA GLU A 170 -6.54 17.89 9.12
C GLU A 170 -7.28 18.92 8.27
N MET A 171 -6.57 19.83 7.59
CA MET A 171 -7.19 20.80 6.69
C MET A 171 -7.90 20.13 5.50
N ILE A 172 -7.31 19.08 4.93
CA ILE A 172 -7.90 18.30 3.82
C ILE A 172 -9.12 17.50 4.31
N GLU A 173 -9.06 16.89 5.50
CA GLU A 173 -10.19 16.15 6.10
C GLU A 173 -11.38 17.05 6.45
N ASN A 174 -11.13 18.33 6.74
CA ASN A 174 -12.17 19.33 6.94
C ASN A 174 -12.89 19.75 5.63
N LEU A 175 -12.39 19.35 4.46
CA LEU A 175 -13.12 19.50 3.21
C LEU A 175 -14.33 18.54 3.19
N PRO A 176 -15.46 18.94 2.61
CA PRO A 176 -16.65 18.10 2.57
C PRO A 176 -16.38 16.75 1.88
N PRO A 177 -16.82 15.62 2.48
CA PRO A 177 -16.65 14.30 1.87
C PRO A 177 -17.63 14.12 0.72
N GLY A 178 -17.16 13.64 -0.44
CA GLY A 178 -18.02 13.34 -1.59
C GLY A 178 -17.41 13.76 -2.92
N PRO A 179 -18.18 13.71 -4.02
CA PRO A 179 -17.72 14.23 -5.30
C PRO A 179 -17.50 15.75 -5.18
N TRP A 180 -16.24 16.16 -5.28
CA TRP A 180 -15.87 17.57 -5.10
C TRP A 180 -16.37 18.47 -6.22
N LEU A 181 -16.94 19.61 -5.82
CA LEU A 181 -17.22 20.76 -6.68
C LEU A 181 -15.91 21.38 -7.20
N ALA A 182 -16.00 22.26 -8.20
CA ALA A 182 -14.82 22.90 -8.78
C ALA A 182 -14.04 23.72 -7.74
N GLU A 183 -14.74 24.45 -6.88
CA GLU A 183 -14.18 25.28 -5.82
C GLU A 183 -13.46 24.43 -4.76
N GLU A 184 -14.01 23.26 -4.43
CA GLU A 184 -13.41 22.30 -3.48
C GLU A 184 -12.14 21.68 -4.07
N LYS A 185 -12.13 21.35 -5.37
CA LYS A 185 -10.92 20.90 -6.08
C LYS A 185 -9.84 21.99 -6.09
N GLU A 186 -10.22 23.24 -6.33
CA GLU A 186 -9.29 24.37 -6.26
C GLU A 186 -8.73 24.58 -4.84
N MET A 187 -9.56 24.40 -3.81
CA MET A 187 -9.11 24.47 -2.41
C MET A 187 -8.13 23.33 -2.09
N TYR A 188 -8.47 22.09 -2.47
CA TYR A 188 -7.61 20.94 -2.30
C TYR A 188 -6.24 21.14 -2.98
N ASN A 189 -6.24 21.58 -4.25
CA ASN A 189 -5.02 21.86 -4.99
C ASN A 189 -4.19 23.00 -4.36
N ARG A 190 -4.84 24.02 -3.78
CA ARG A 190 -4.18 25.08 -3.03
C ARG A 190 -3.50 24.54 -1.77
N LEU A 191 -4.18 23.72 -0.98
CA LEU A 191 -3.60 23.08 0.21
C LEU A 191 -2.39 22.22 -0.14
N LEU A 192 -2.46 21.44 -1.23
CA LEU A 192 -1.30 20.66 -1.71
C LEU A 192 -0.12 21.57 -2.12
N ALA A 193 -0.41 22.68 -2.79
CA ALA A 193 0.62 23.63 -3.20
C ALA A 193 1.24 24.37 -2.01
N GLU A 194 0.46 24.71 -0.98
CA GLU A 194 0.94 25.33 0.24
C GLU A 194 1.81 24.36 1.05
N LYS A 195 1.33 23.13 1.26
CA LYS A 195 2.11 22.04 1.86
C LYS A 195 3.45 21.89 1.16
N ARG A 196 3.44 21.90 -0.18
CA ARG A 196 4.67 21.79 -0.98
C ARG A 196 5.64 22.92 -0.69
N ARG A 197 5.18 24.18 -0.65
CA ARG A 197 6.03 25.34 -0.35
C ARG A 197 6.63 25.26 1.05
N ASP A 198 5.87 24.81 2.04
CA ASP A 198 6.36 24.68 3.41
C ASP A 198 7.44 23.59 3.53
N VAL A 199 7.26 22.47 2.83
CA VAL A 199 8.31 21.42 2.73
C VAL A 199 9.56 21.94 2.01
N GLU A 200 9.39 22.69 0.92
CA GLU A 200 10.49 23.32 0.18
C GLU A 200 11.26 24.36 1.02
N ALA A 201 10.58 25.06 1.91
CA ALA A 201 11.20 26.00 2.84
C ALA A 201 11.99 25.30 3.97
N LEU A 202 11.59 24.09 4.35
CA LEU A 202 12.21 23.29 5.41
C LEU A 202 13.45 22.52 4.93
N LEU A 203 13.46 22.08 3.67
CA LEU A 203 14.47 21.18 3.11
C LEU A 203 15.49 21.91 2.22
N SER A 204 16.74 21.45 2.25
CA SER A 204 17.73 21.83 1.24
C SER A 204 17.37 21.21 -0.12
N LYS A 205 17.99 21.69 -1.21
CA LYS A 205 17.72 21.16 -2.55
C LYS A 205 17.98 19.66 -2.67
N ASP A 206 19.06 19.18 -2.06
CA ASP A 206 19.43 17.76 -2.11
C ASP A 206 18.50 16.92 -1.23
N GLU A 207 18.11 17.42 -0.05
CA GLU A 207 17.15 16.79 0.83
C GLU A 207 15.75 16.72 0.20
N LEU A 208 15.33 17.77 -0.50
CA LEU A 208 14.06 17.84 -1.21
C LEU A 208 14.03 16.83 -2.36
N ALA A 209 15.12 16.69 -3.11
CA ALA A 209 15.19 15.69 -4.18
C ALA A 209 15.07 14.26 -3.65
N GLU A 210 15.69 13.96 -2.50
CA GLU A 210 15.56 12.66 -1.83
C GLU A 210 14.15 12.47 -1.24
N TYR A 211 13.56 13.54 -0.68
CA TYR A 211 12.18 13.54 -0.19
C TYR A 211 11.21 13.18 -1.31
N ASP A 212 11.31 13.85 -2.46
CA ASP A 212 10.45 13.64 -3.63
C ASP A 212 10.57 12.22 -4.16
N PHE A 213 11.81 11.72 -4.26
CA PHE A 213 12.06 10.33 -4.66
C PHE A 213 11.37 9.33 -3.72
N ARG A 214 11.34 9.59 -2.42
CA ARG A 214 10.77 8.65 -1.44
C ARG A 214 9.25 8.73 -1.33
N GLU A 215 8.66 9.91 -1.54
CA GLU A 215 7.21 10.06 -1.63
C GLU A 215 6.66 9.36 -2.88
N ASP A 216 7.30 9.56 -4.04
CA ASP A 216 6.87 8.95 -5.30
C ASP A 216 7.33 7.49 -5.45
N GLY A 217 8.41 7.11 -4.76
CA GLY A 217 9.09 5.83 -4.92
C GLY A 217 8.22 4.61 -4.64
N GLN A 218 7.26 4.71 -3.71
CA GLN A 218 6.31 3.62 -3.44
C GLN A 218 5.33 3.41 -4.59
N SER A 219 4.81 4.51 -5.17
CA SER A 219 3.93 4.45 -6.32
C SER A 219 4.68 3.94 -7.54
N LEU A 220 5.92 4.39 -7.71
CA LEU A 220 6.79 3.94 -8.78
C LEU A 220 7.13 2.45 -8.65
N ASP A 221 7.53 1.97 -7.47
CA ASP A 221 7.80 0.54 -7.26
C ASP A 221 6.58 -0.33 -7.57
N ARG A 222 5.36 0.13 -7.27
CA ARG A 222 4.14 -0.60 -7.69
C ARG A 222 3.98 -0.66 -9.21
N GLU A 223 4.34 0.40 -9.92
CA GLU A 223 4.27 0.44 -11.40
C GLU A 223 5.31 -0.47 -12.04
N ILE A 224 6.55 -0.45 -11.53
CA ILE A 224 7.69 -1.15 -12.13
C ILE A 224 8.09 -2.44 -11.39
N GLY A 225 7.36 -2.82 -10.34
CA GLY A 225 7.68 -3.97 -9.47
C GLY A 225 7.67 -5.30 -10.20
N LYS A 226 6.95 -5.39 -11.32
CA LYS A 226 7.00 -6.50 -12.28
C LYS A 226 8.40 -6.77 -12.84
N TYR A 227 9.28 -5.77 -12.83
CA TYR A 227 10.67 -5.93 -13.23
C TYR A 227 11.59 -6.22 -12.05
N SER A 228 11.10 -6.29 -10.81
CA SER A 228 11.92 -6.48 -9.60
C SER A 228 13.12 -5.51 -9.52
N PRO A 229 12.89 -4.18 -9.53
CA PRO A 229 13.96 -3.19 -9.51
C PRO A 229 14.82 -3.28 -8.23
N ASN A 230 16.11 -2.98 -8.36
CA ASN A 230 16.95 -2.58 -7.24
C ASN A 230 16.86 -1.05 -7.03
N GLU A 231 17.40 -0.53 -5.92
CA GLU A 231 17.28 0.90 -5.60
C GLU A 231 17.93 1.82 -6.65
N ALA A 232 19.07 1.43 -7.22
CA ALA A 232 19.76 2.21 -8.24
C ALA A 232 18.93 2.31 -9.53
N GLU A 233 18.29 1.20 -9.92
CA GLU A 233 17.36 1.15 -11.05
C GLU A 233 16.10 1.95 -10.78
N LEU A 234 15.50 1.83 -9.59
CA LEU A 234 14.32 2.60 -9.18
C LEU A 234 14.61 4.11 -9.25
N ARG A 235 15.78 4.55 -8.77
CA ARG A 235 16.23 5.96 -8.90
C ARG A 235 16.45 6.37 -10.36
N ALA A 236 16.95 5.47 -11.21
CA ALA A 236 17.12 5.76 -12.63
C ALA A 236 15.77 5.92 -13.34
N VAL A 237 14.81 5.04 -13.07
CA VAL A 237 13.45 5.16 -13.59
C VAL A 237 12.78 6.43 -13.09
N TYR A 238 12.94 6.77 -11.81
CA TYR A 238 12.39 8.00 -11.27
C TYR A 238 12.88 9.24 -12.04
N ARG A 239 14.19 9.33 -12.29
CA ARG A 239 14.75 10.43 -13.10
C ARG A 239 14.20 10.45 -14.53
N ALA A 240 14.09 9.29 -15.17
CA ALA A 240 13.51 9.15 -16.50
C ALA A 240 12.04 9.61 -16.54
N GLN A 241 11.26 9.25 -15.53
CA GLN A 241 9.86 9.65 -15.39
C GLN A 241 9.72 11.17 -15.18
N ARG A 242 10.54 11.76 -14.31
CA ARG A 242 10.52 13.22 -14.06
C ARG A 242 10.90 14.01 -15.31
N GLU A 243 11.86 13.52 -16.08
CA GLU A 243 12.23 14.12 -17.36
C GLU A 243 11.09 13.99 -18.39
N ARG A 244 10.45 12.81 -18.49
CA ARG A 244 9.25 12.60 -19.31
C ARG A 244 8.14 13.59 -18.95
N GLU A 245 7.83 13.74 -17.67
CA GLU A 245 6.80 14.66 -17.16
C GLU A 245 7.14 16.13 -17.46
N ARG A 246 8.42 16.53 -17.28
CA ARG A 246 8.90 17.88 -17.61
C ARG A 246 8.69 18.19 -19.08
N VAL A 247 9.15 17.32 -19.98
CA VAL A 247 9.02 17.52 -21.43
C VAL A 247 7.54 17.52 -21.84
N LYS A 248 6.72 16.62 -21.29
CA LYS A 248 5.26 16.63 -21.55
C LYS A 248 4.60 17.94 -21.11
N LYS A 249 4.98 18.50 -19.96
CA LYS A 249 4.47 19.79 -19.50
C LYS A 249 4.87 20.93 -20.44
N GLU A 250 6.10 20.92 -20.96
CA GLU A 250 6.56 21.88 -21.98
C GLU A 250 5.80 21.74 -23.31
N LEU A 251 5.49 20.51 -23.72
CA LEU A 251 4.65 20.24 -24.88
C LEU A 251 3.23 20.80 -24.69
N LEU A 252 2.61 20.56 -23.54
CA LEU A 252 1.29 21.11 -23.21
C LEU A 252 1.28 22.65 -23.19
N ALA A 253 2.36 23.28 -22.72
CA ALA A 253 2.48 24.74 -22.76
C ALA A 253 2.66 25.29 -24.18
N ARG A 254 3.33 24.55 -25.07
CA ARG A 254 3.54 24.91 -26.48
C ARG A 254 2.29 24.69 -27.32
N TYR A 255 1.51 23.67 -26.99
CA TYR A 255 0.27 23.30 -27.67
C TYR A 255 -0.91 23.36 -26.70
N PRO A 256 -1.31 24.57 -26.26
CA PRO A 256 -2.48 24.72 -25.41
C PRO A 256 -3.71 24.25 -26.20
N GLY A 257 -4.33 23.15 -25.77
CA GLY A 257 -5.60 22.70 -26.33
C GLY A 257 -6.76 23.54 -25.80
N GLU A 258 -7.80 23.72 -26.61
CA GLU A 258 -9.09 24.24 -26.14
C GLU A 258 -9.69 23.26 -25.12
N ALA A 259 -10.30 23.76 -24.04
CA ALA A 259 -10.94 22.94 -23.02
C ALA A 259 -11.98 22.00 -23.67
N PHE A 260 -11.80 20.69 -23.48
CA PHE A 260 -12.59 19.66 -24.16
C PHE A 260 -13.95 19.42 -23.50
N SER A 261 -14.91 18.97 -24.32
CA SER A 261 -16.14 18.29 -23.88
C SER A 261 -15.92 16.81 -23.57
N ASP A 262 -14.85 16.20 -24.10
CA ASP A 262 -14.42 14.85 -23.77
C ASP A 262 -13.28 14.89 -22.73
N PRO A 263 -13.55 14.54 -21.46
CA PRO A 263 -12.55 14.58 -20.40
C PRO A 263 -11.41 13.56 -20.58
N PHE A 264 -11.47 12.66 -21.57
CA PHE A 264 -10.47 11.63 -21.81
C PHE A 264 -9.54 11.91 -22.99
N ALA A 265 -9.85 12.91 -23.83
CA ALA A 265 -9.00 13.27 -24.96
C ALA A 265 -7.80 14.12 -24.50
N SER A 266 -6.58 13.68 -24.84
CA SER A 266 -5.38 14.50 -24.62
C SER A 266 -5.51 15.82 -25.39
N PRO A 267 -5.23 16.99 -24.78
CA PRO A 267 -5.20 18.28 -25.47
C PRO A 267 -4.29 18.29 -26.72
N LEU A 268 -3.29 17.39 -26.76
CA LEU A 268 -2.31 17.25 -27.84
C LEU A 268 -2.86 16.48 -29.05
N SER A 269 -3.94 15.70 -28.89
CA SER A 269 -4.44 14.72 -29.88
C SER A 269 -4.87 15.30 -31.23
N ARG A 270 -5.21 16.60 -31.29
CA ARG A 270 -5.65 17.25 -32.55
C ARG A 270 -4.51 17.79 -33.40
N ASN A 271 -3.31 17.91 -32.86
CA ASN A 271 -2.16 18.42 -33.59
C ASN A 271 -1.22 17.26 -33.96
N PRO A 272 -1.14 16.85 -35.23
CA PRO A 272 -0.28 15.75 -35.65
C PRO A 272 1.19 15.93 -35.25
N LYS A 273 1.67 17.17 -35.17
CA LYS A 273 3.04 17.46 -34.68
C LYS A 273 3.17 17.22 -33.18
N ALA A 274 2.18 17.64 -32.39
CA ALA A 274 2.18 17.41 -30.95
C ALA A 274 2.09 15.92 -30.61
N VAL A 275 1.29 15.16 -31.37
CA VAL A 275 1.21 13.69 -31.25
C VAL A 275 2.55 13.05 -31.61
N ALA A 276 3.21 13.48 -32.69
CA ALA A 276 4.52 12.96 -33.05
C ALA A 276 5.59 13.28 -32.00
N GLU A 277 5.59 14.50 -31.44
CA GLU A 277 6.51 14.89 -30.35
C GLU A 277 6.21 14.10 -29.06
N GLU A 278 4.94 13.88 -28.71
CA GLU A 278 4.56 13.04 -27.56
C GLU A 278 5.01 11.57 -27.75
N ASN A 279 4.79 11.00 -28.94
CA ASN A 279 5.26 9.64 -29.26
C ASN A 279 6.79 9.53 -29.15
N ALA A 280 7.54 10.53 -29.61
CA ALA A 280 9.00 10.56 -29.47
C ALA A 280 9.46 10.62 -28.01
N VAL A 281 8.72 11.34 -27.15
CA VAL A 281 8.97 11.37 -25.70
C VAL A 281 8.71 10.00 -25.07
N GLU A 282 7.61 9.33 -25.44
CA GLU A 282 7.32 7.98 -24.96
C GLU A 282 8.33 6.94 -25.45
N GLU A 283 8.77 7.04 -26.72
CA GLU A 283 9.83 6.18 -27.25
C GLU A 283 11.15 6.39 -26.51
N THR A 284 11.51 7.65 -26.22
CA THR A 284 12.71 7.97 -25.43
C THR A 284 12.63 7.36 -24.04
N TYR A 285 11.48 7.48 -23.37
CA TYR A 285 11.26 6.87 -22.06
C TYR A 285 11.34 5.33 -22.12
N LYS A 286 10.71 4.69 -23.12
CA LYS A 286 10.82 3.23 -23.32
C LYS A 286 12.25 2.78 -23.55
N ASN A 287 13.04 3.54 -24.32
CA ASN A 287 14.45 3.24 -24.55
C ASN A 287 15.26 3.37 -23.25
N GLN A 288 15.00 4.39 -22.42
CA GLN A 288 15.62 4.52 -21.09
C GLN A 288 15.27 3.34 -20.18
N LEU A 289 14.01 2.90 -20.15
CA LEU A 289 13.62 1.70 -19.40
C LEU A 289 14.38 0.45 -19.89
N LYS A 290 14.60 0.34 -21.21
CA LYS A 290 15.34 -0.77 -21.82
C LYS A 290 16.82 -0.74 -21.46
N GLU A 291 17.42 0.44 -21.35
CA GLU A 291 18.78 0.62 -20.86
C GLU A 291 18.92 0.27 -19.37
N ILE A 292 17.92 0.64 -18.55
CA ILE A 292 17.94 0.40 -17.10
C ILE A 292 17.77 -1.09 -16.77
N PHE A 293 16.77 -1.75 -17.35
CA PHE A 293 16.42 -3.13 -16.99
C PHE A 293 17.02 -4.19 -17.91
N GLY A 294 17.40 -3.81 -19.14
CA GLY A 294 17.72 -4.75 -20.21
C GLY A 294 16.46 -5.25 -20.92
N ALA A 295 16.61 -5.59 -22.21
CA ALA A 295 15.50 -6.00 -23.07
C ALA A 295 14.77 -7.25 -22.57
N GLU A 296 15.52 -8.26 -22.13
CA GLU A 296 14.95 -9.55 -21.70
C GLU A 296 14.10 -9.41 -20.43
N ARG A 297 14.55 -8.60 -19.47
CA ARG A 297 13.86 -8.40 -18.20
C ARG A 297 12.62 -7.52 -18.36
N LEU A 298 12.67 -6.54 -19.26
CA LEU A 298 11.47 -5.79 -19.66
C LEU A 298 10.43 -6.73 -20.28
N GLU A 299 10.83 -7.50 -21.29
CA GLU A 299 9.90 -8.40 -21.98
C GLU A 299 9.29 -9.43 -21.02
N ARG A 300 10.09 -9.98 -20.11
CA ARG A 300 9.62 -10.89 -19.07
C ARG A 300 8.64 -10.22 -18.12
N GLY A 301 8.96 -9.02 -17.62
CA GLY A 301 8.06 -8.31 -16.71
C GLY A 301 6.76 -7.87 -17.37
N ASP A 302 6.81 -7.45 -18.64
CA ASP A 302 5.60 -7.13 -19.42
C ASP A 302 4.73 -8.36 -19.64
N ARG A 303 5.35 -9.48 -19.98
CA ARG A 303 4.69 -10.78 -20.10
C ARG A 303 4.05 -11.20 -18.77
N GLU A 304 4.75 -11.09 -17.64
CA GLU A 304 4.23 -11.46 -16.32
C GLU A 304 3.08 -10.55 -15.85
N ALA A 305 3.06 -9.29 -16.28
CA ALA A 305 1.97 -8.37 -15.98
C ALA A 305 0.72 -8.62 -16.85
N ASP A 306 0.90 -9.20 -18.04
CA ASP A 306 -0.17 -9.53 -18.96
C ASP A 306 -1.18 -10.49 -18.30
N LYS A 307 -2.46 -10.10 -18.32
CA LYS A 307 -3.55 -10.88 -17.73
C LYS A 307 -3.66 -12.26 -18.38
N SER A 308 -3.47 -12.35 -19.68
CA SER A 308 -3.62 -13.58 -20.45
C SER A 308 -2.47 -14.53 -20.17
N PHE A 309 -1.24 -14.04 -20.07
CA PHE A 309 -0.11 -14.86 -19.64
C PHE A 309 -0.34 -15.44 -18.24
N ARG A 310 -0.84 -14.63 -17.30
CA ARG A 310 -1.21 -15.11 -15.95
C ARG A 310 -2.31 -16.17 -15.98
N SER A 311 -3.32 -16.03 -16.84
CA SER A 311 -4.34 -17.08 -17.04
C SER A 311 -3.71 -18.38 -17.58
N ILE A 312 -2.82 -18.29 -18.57
CA ILE A 312 -2.13 -19.47 -19.13
C ILE A 312 -1.29 -20.16 -18.06
N VAL A 313 -0.49 -19.41 -17.30
CA VAL A 313 0.32 -19.96 -16.19
C VAL A 313 -0.57 -20.66 -15.16
N THR A 314 -1.71 -20.07 -14.79
CA THR A 314 -2.67 -20.68 -13.85
C THR A 314 -3.17 -22.04 -14.34
N VAL A 315 -3.48 -22.16 -15.64
CA VAL A 315 -3.88 -23.43 -16.25
C VAL A 315 -2.73 -24.43 -16.26
N VAL A 316 -1.55 -24.02 -16.74
CA VAL A 316 -0.34 -24.85 -16.79
C VAL A 316 0.01 -25.41 -15.42
N ASP A 317 -0.01 -24.58 -14.37
CA ASP A 317 0.28 -24.98 -13.00
C ASP A 317 -0.79 -25.95 -12.45
N LYS A 318 -2.08 -25.68 -12.71
CA LYS A 318 -3.19 -26.54 -12.27
C LYS A 318 -3.10 -27.96 -12.83
N PHE A 319 -2.63 -28.09 -14.07
CA PHE A 319 -2.43 -29.38 -14.74
C PHE A 319 -1.01 -29.95 -14.56
N LYS A 320 -0.16 -29.30 -13.76
CA LYS A 320 1.24 -29.69 -13.51
C LYS A 320 2.05 -29.89 -14.80
N LEU A 321 1.79 -29.04 -15.78
CA LEU A 321 2.49 -29.04 -17.06
C LEU A 321 3.81 -28.26 -16.91
N ASP A 322 4.72 -28.46 -17.85
CA ASP A 322 5.98 -27.70 -17.87
C ASP A 322 5.70 -26.21 -18.12
N ARG A 323 6.34 -25.34 -17.34
CA ARG A 323 6.11 -23.88 -17.40
C ARG A 323 6.52 -23.29 -18.75
N THR A 324 7.44 -23.95 -19.48
CA THR A 324 7.79 -23.57 -20.85
C THR A 324 6.58 -23.61 -21.80
N GLN A 325 5.57 -24.44 -21.53
CA GLN A 325 4.33 -24.48 -22.32
C GLN A 325 3.57 -23.15 -22.24
N ALA A 326 3.62 -22.46 -21.09
CA ALA A 326 2.96 -21.16 -20.96
C ALA A 326 3.57 -20.11 -21.90
N GLU A 327 4.90 -20.12 -22.03
CA GLU A 327 5.61 -19.22 -22.93
C GLU A 327 5.31 -19.52 -24.39
N VAL A 328 5.26 -20.79 -24.77
CA VAL A 328 4.94 -21.21 -26.14
C VAL A 328 3.51 -20.83 -26.51
N ILE A 329 2.53 -21.11 -25.63
CA ILE A 329 1.12 -20.75 -25.87
C ILE A 329 0.97 -19.22 -25.98
N TYR A 330 1.66 -18.47 -25.12
CA TYR A 330 1.62 -17.01 -25.17
C TYR A 330 2.27 -16.46 -26.45
N ALA A 331 3.36 -17.07 -26.93
CA ALA A 331 3.97 -16.72 -28.20
C ALA A 331 3.02 -16.93 -29.39
N VAL A 332 2.26 -18.04 -29.41
CA VAL A 332 1.23 -18.32 -30.43
C VAL A 332 0.14 -17.24 -30.43
N LEU A 333 -0.34 -16.86 -29.25
CA LEU A 333 -1.34 -15.79 -29.11
C LEU A 333 -0.81 -14.42 -29.60
N ASN A 334 0.42 -14.06 -29.21
CA ASN A 334 1.04 -12.81 -29.66
C ASN A 334 1.33 -12.79 -31.16
N GLN A 335 1.70 -13.93 -31.75
CA GLN A 335 1.88 -14.03 -33.19
C GLN A 335 0.56 -13.78 -33.92
N ALA A 336 -0.54 -14.41 -33.48
CA ALA A 336 -1.85 -14.18 -34.07
C ALA A 336 -2.29 -12.71 -33.92
N ASP A 337 -2.05 -12.09 -32.76
CA ASP A 337 -2.32 -10.67 -32.52
C ASP A 337 -1.55 -9.76 -33.48
N ALA A 338 -0.25 -10.02 -33.65
CA ALA A 338 0.59 -9.30 -34.59
C ALA A 338 0.11 -9.48 -36.04
N GLU A 339 -0.31 -10.69 -36.41
CA GLU A 339 -0.86 -10.96 -37.74
C GLU A 339 -2.14 -10.18 -38.00
N LEU A 340 -3.09 -10.12 -37.05
CA LEU A 340 -4.31 -9.34 -37.24
C LEU A 340 -4.04 -7.83 -37.37
N LYS A 341 -3.10 -7.31 -36.56
CA LYS A 341 -2.70 -5.89 -36.57
C LYS A 341 -1.82 -5.49 -37.75
N ALA A 342 -1.25 -6.46 -38.46
CA ALA A 342 -0.42 -6.18 -39.63
C ALA A 342 -1.20 -5.35 -40.66
N PRO A 343 -0.58 -4.29 -41.24
CA PRO A 343 -1.26 -3.40 -42.15
C PRO A 343 -1.76 -4.16 -43.38
N VAL A 344 -3.04 -4.00 -43.71
CA VAL A 344 -3.62 -4.62 -44.90
C VAL A 344 -3.47 -3.67 -46.08
N THR A 345 -3.00 -4.20 -47.20
CA THR A 345 -2.71 -3.44 -48.43
C THR A 345 -3.96 -2.84 -49.10
N ARG A 346 -5.15 -3.30 -48.71
CA ARG A 346 -6.44 -2.77 -49.18
C ARG A 346 -7.36 -2.51 -47.99
N ALA A 347 -8.31 -1.59 -48.16
CA ALA A 347 -9.39 -1.43 -47.20
C ALA A 347 -10.17 -2.74 -47.08
N VAL A 348 -10.25 -3.26 -45.85
CA VAL A 348 -10.95 -4.50 -45.50
C VAL A 348 -12.32 -4.08 -44.96
N SER A 349 -13.39 -4.75 -45.39
CA SER A 349 -14.71 -4.51 -44.77
C SER A 349 -14.71 -5.01 -43.33
N GLN A 350 -15.61 -4.48 -42.48
CA GLN A 350 -15.75 -4.98 -41.11
C GLN A 350 -16.02 -6.49 -41.08
N GLU A 351 -16.80 -6.98 -42.04
CA GLU A 351 -17.11 -8.41 -42.19
C GLU A 351 -15.87 -9.24 -42.55
N GLU A 352 -15.05 -8.77 -43.49
CA GLU A 352 -13.78 -9.44 -43.84
C GLU A 352 -12.81 -9.45 -42.65
N TYR A 353 -12.80 -8.39 -41.82
CA TYR A 353 -11.99 -8.33 -40.60
C TYR A 353 -12.45 -9.35 -39.55
N GLU A 354 -13.75 -9.45 -39.29
CA GLU A 354 -14.29 -10.44 -38.35
C GLU A 354 -14.10 -11.88 -38.83
N ILE A 355 -14.21 -12.15 -40.14
CA ILE A 355 -13.90 -13.46 -40.71
C ILE A 355 -12.42 -13.80 -40.52
N ARG A 356 -11.51 -12.86 -40.79
CA ARG A 356 -10.07 -13.04 -40.59
C ARG A 356 -9.74 -13.32 -39.12
N LYS A 357 -10.33 -12.55 -38.21
CA LYS A 357 -10.19 -12.72 -36.76
C LYS A 357 -10.71 -14.08 -36.29
N ALA A 358 -11.86 -14.53 -36.80
CA ALA A 358 -12.42 -15.85 -36.49
C ALA A 358 -11.52 -16.99 -37.00
N ALA A 359 -10.96 -16.87 -38.20
CA ALA A 359 -10.02 -17.84 -38.76
C ALA A 359 -8.74 -17.96 -37.92
N LEU A 360 -8.08 -16.83 -37.61
CA LEU A 360 -6.90 -16.82 -36.75
C LEU A 360 -7.18 -17.42 -35.37
N ARG A 361 -8.36 -17.16 -34.81
CA ARG A 361 -8.76 -17.76 -33.53
C ARG A 361 -8.86 -19.29 -33.62
N LEU A 362 -9.42 -19.83 -34.70
CA LEU A 362 -9.50 -21.28 -34.90
C LEU A 362 -8.10 -21.89 -35.05
N ASP A 363 -7.22 -21.26 -35.81
CA ASP A 363 -5.84 -21.73 -36.00
C ASP A 363 -5.09 -21.78 -34.66
N VAL A 364 -5.19 -20.73 -33.84
CA VAL A 364 -4.63 -20.69 -32.48
C VAL A 364 -5.20 -21.79 -31.59
N ILE A 365 -6.52 -22.02 -31.64
CA ILE A 365 -7.16 -23.07 -30.83
C ILE A 365 -6.64 -24.46 -31.23
N GLU A 366 -6.52 -24.75 -32.52
CA GLU A 366 -5.99 -26.03 -33.00
C GLU A 366 -4.52 -26.22 -32.62
N GLU A 367 -3.70 -25.16 -32.69
CA GLU A 367 -2.31 -25.24 -32.22
C GLU A 367 -2.22 -25.50 -30.71
N ILE A 368 -3.06 -24.83 -29.90
CA ILE A 368 -3.12 -25.04 -28.45
C ILE A 368 -3.59 -26.47 -28.11
N LYS A 369 -4.58 -27.01 -28.84
CA LYS A 369 -5.04 -28.40 -28.68
C LYS A 369 -3.94 -29.42 -28.95
N GLY A 370 -3.01 -29.11 -29.86
CA GLY A 370 -1.85 -29.96 -30.11
C GLY A 370 -0.82 -30.00 -28.96
N ARG A 371 -0.90 -29.05 -28.02
CA ARG A 371 0.09 -28.87 -26.94
C ARG A 371 -0.45 -29.18 -25.54
N LEU A 372 -1.76 -29.04 -25.34
CA LEU A 372 -2.42 -29.20 -24.04
C LEU A 372 -3.40 -30.39 -24.03
N PRO A 373 -3.61 -31.05 -22.88
CA PRO A 373 -4.69 -32.01 -22.74
C PRO A 373 -6.05 -31.31 -22.87
N ALA A 374 -7.07 -32.00 -23.39
CA ALA A 374 -8.36 -31.41 -23.76
C ALA A 374 -9.02 -30.61 -22.62
N ASN A 375 -8.98 -31.12 -21.39
CA ASN A 375 -9.51 -30.44 -20.21
C ASN A 375 -8.75 -29.16 -19.83
N ALA A 376 -7.46 -29.05 -20.15
CA ALA A 376 -6.69 -27.83 -19.98
C ALA A 376 -7.02 -26.81 -21.06
N VAL A 377 -7.25 -27.26 -22.30
CA VAL A 377 -7.72 -26.39 -23.39
C VAL A 377 -9.06 -25.76 -23.01
N ASP A 378 -10.05 -26.56 -22.60
CA ASP A 378 -11.38 -26.06 -22.25
C ASP A 378 -11.32 -24.98 -21.16
N LEU A 379 -10.55 -25.24 -20.09
CA LEU A 379 -10.36 -24.26 -19.01
C LEU A 379 -9.62 -23.01 -19.48
N LEU A 380 -8.60 -23.15 -20.34
CA LEU A 380 -7.88 -22.02 -20.89
C LEU A 380 -8.78 -21.15 -21.77
N LEU A 381 -9.64 -21.76 -22.60
CA LEU A 381 -10.58 -21.03 -23.44
C LEU A 381 -11.64 -20.29 -22.64
N GLU A 382 -12.03 -20.82 -21.47
CA GLU A 382 -12.91 -20.15 -20.50
C GLU A 382 -12.23 -18.95 -19.84
N GLN A 383 -10.94 -19.07 -19.50
CA GLN A 383 -10.19 -18.00 -18.82
C GLN A 383 -9.63 -16.93 -19.76
N LEU A 384 -9.37 -17.26 -21.02
CA LEU A 384 -8.99 -16.30 -22.04
C LEU A 384 -10.22 -15.47 -22.40
N THR A 385 -10.28 -14.26 -21.85
CA THR A 385 -11.21 -13.24 -22.35
C THR A 385 -10.75 -12.82 -23.74
N TRP A 386 -11.19 -13.53 -24.78
CA TRP A 386 -10.87 -13.24 -26.19
C TRP A 386 -11.17 -11.79 -26.57
N GLU A 387 -12.14 -11.17 -25.89
CA GLU A 387 -12.44 -9.76 -25.97
C GLU A 387 -11.24 -8.85 -25.62
N HIS A 388 -10.39 -9.20 -24.65
CA HIS A 388 -9.22 -8.39 -24.29
C HIS A 388 -8.07 -8.45 -25.30
N TYR A 389 -7.96 -9.52 -26.09
CA TYR A 389 -6.89 -9.67 -27.08
C TYR A 389 -7.20 -8.89 -28.36
N TRP A 390 -8.47 -8.77 -28.72
CA TRP A 390 -8.87 -8.33 -30.07
C TRP A 390 -9.83 -7.13 -30.10
N LEU A 391 -10.14 -6.52 -28.96
CA LEU A 391 -10.93 -5.27 -28.86
C LEU A 391 -10.10 -4.03 -28.53
N LYS A 392 -8.77 -4.12 -28.51
CA LYS A 392 -7.97 -2.90 -28.68
C LYS A 392 -8.09 -2.51 -30.15
N GLU A 393 -9.17 -1.80 -30.47
CA GLU A 393 -9.32 -1.10 -31.74
C GLU A 393 -8.04 -0.26 -31.99
N PRO A 394 -7.53 -0.23 -33.24
CA PRO A 394 -6.39 0.60 -33.60
C PRO A 394 -6.65 2.10 -33.43
#